data_AF-A0A7X9LYZ6-F1
#
_entry.id   AF-A0A7X9LYZ6-F1
#
_cell.length_a   1.000
_cell.length_b   1.000
_cell.length_c   1.000
_cell.angle_alpha   90.00
_cell.angle_beta   90.00
_cell.angle_gamma   90.00
#
_symmetry.space_group_name_H-M   'P 1'
#
loop_
_entity.id
_entity.type
_entity.pdbx_description
1 polymer ?
#
loop_
_entity_poly.entity_id
_entity_poly.type
_entity_poly.pdbx_seq_one_letter_code
_entity_poly.pdbx_strand_id
1 'polypeptide(L)'
;MDQFEGKSDSKQPYWEDFFDQIKNITMIDHVPPEKYPMAASTSVHLPFQMMNTASIPHTKATFMAFVDVMIPSTLGALDLRIDDYIIWALDHYVSIQGEWAVKTAHISSQTARVLDISAYHLIVSGKMKGPLDFSTYPDGGPFAALFPDDRLEAIRLLENLQVDLEVLPGPYRNNAGLIQNVVTALHQMVMFGYYSEWFSLGSTRLAYPEDHRYERQPLVWKSLDYPGPSLGYKALRGFLFEKFSEEEK
;
A
#
# COMPACT_ATOMS: atom_id res chain seq x y z
N MET A 1 -62.72 2.26 31.38
CA MET A 1 -62.41 1.88 29.98
C MET A 1 -61.54 3.04 29.52
N ASP A 2 -60.26 2.97 29.87
CA ASP A 2 -59.39 4.14 30.01
C ASP A 2 -58.10 3.97 29.23
N GLN A 3 -57.73 5.07 28.58
CA GLN A 3 -56.56 5.27 27.75
C GLN A 3 -55.29 5.33 28.60
N PHE A 4 -54.20 4.73 28.12
CA PHE A 4 -52.85 5.05 28.56
C PHE A 4 -51.97 5.26 27.32
N GLU A 5 -51.69 6.54 27.03
CA GLU A 5 -50.59 6.98 26.17
C GLU A 5 -49.26 6.74 26.90
N GLY A 6 -48.39 5.93 26.32
CA GLY A 6 -46.98 5.83 26.72
C GLY A 6 -46.12 6.64 25.76
N LYS A 7 -45.60 7.78 26.22
CA LYS A 7 -44.59 8.59 25.52
C LYS A 7 -43.30 7.77 25.33
N SER A 8 -42.84 7.69 24.09
CA SER A 8 -41.52 7.20 23.71
C SER A 8 -40.55 8.39 23.69
N ASP A 9 -39.66 8.47 24.69
CA ASP A 9 -38.50 9.37 24.64
C ASP A 9 -37.51 8.88 23.58
N SER A 10 -37.52 9.53 22.42
CA SER A 10 -36.49 9.41 21.40
C SER A 10 -35.19 10.04 21.92
N LYS A 11 -34.20 9.20 22.27
CA LYS A 11 -32.82 9.67 22.44
C LYS A 11 -32.30 10.09 21.07
N GLN A 12 -32.03 11.40 20.90
CA GLN A 12 -31.30 11.93 19.76
C GLN A 12 -29.90 11.28 19.70
N PRO A 13 -29.37 10.98 18.51
CA PRO A 13 -28.06 10.38 18.37
C PRO A 13 -26.96 11.41 18.66
N TYR A 14 -26.06 11.04 19.58
CA TYR A 14 -24.84 11.71 20.03
C TYR A 14 -23.91 12.25 18.90
N TRP A 15 -24.19 11.89 17.64
CA TRP A 15 -23.42 12.29 16.47
C TRP A 15 -23.82 13.65 15.88
N GLU A 16 -25.05 14.15 16.09
CA GLU A 16 -25.41 15.51 15.63
C GLU A 16 -24.66 16.59 16.44
N ASP A 17 -24.48 16.37 17.74
CA ASP A 17 -23.65 17.22 18.62
C ASP A 17 -22.16 17.21 18.22
N PHE A 18 -21.64 16.12 17.66
CA PHE A 18 -20.26 16.02 17.19
C PHE A 18 -20.01 16.88 15.94
N PHE A 19 -20.94 16.89 14.98
CA PHE A 19 -20.81 17.72 13.78
C PHE A 19 -21.18 19.20 14.03
N ASP A 20 -22.06 19.49 14.99
CA ASP A 20 -22.38 20.86 15.38
C ASP A 20 -21.27 21.50 16.25
N GLN A 21 -20.51 20.72 17.03
CA GLN A 21 -19.23 21.20 17.61
C GLN A 21 -18.23 21.64 16.54
N ILE A 22 -18.21 20.97 15.37
CA ILE A 22 -17.33 21.34 14.25
C ILE A 22 -17.79 22.63 13.56
N LYS A 23 -19.11 22.89 13.48
CA LYS A 23 -19.63 24.18 12.96
C LYS A 23 -19.35 25.34 13.90
N ASN A 24 -19.51 25.16 15.21
CA ASN A 24 -19.35 26.25 16.17
C ASN A 24 -17.88 26.70 16.36
N ILE A 25 -16.91 25.88 15.93
CA ILE A 25 -15.49 26.28 15.88
C ILE A 25 -15.18 27.16 14.65
N THR A 26 -16.09 27.27 13.68
CA THR A 26 -15.89 28.08 12.45
C THR A 26 -16.66 29.41 12.42
N MET A 27 -17.32 29.82 13.51
CA MET A 27 -17.88 31.17 13.64
C MET A 27 -17.52 31.80 14.99
N ILE A 28 -16.38 32.49 15.05
CA ILE A 28 -16.16 33.56 16.02
C ILE A 28 -16.00 34.85 15.22
N ASP A 29 -16.97 35.74 15.41
CA ASP A 29 -17.05 37.08 14.85
C ASP A 29 -15.87 37.97 15.24
N HIS A 30 -15.64 38.96 14.39
CA HIS A 30 -14.65 40.03 14.48
C HIS A 30 -14.52 40.70 15.86
N VAL A 31 -13.29 40.80 16.35
CA VAL A 31 -12.85 41.81 17.33
C VAL A 31 -11.65 42.55 16.71
N PRO A 32 -11.60 43.90 16.70
CA PRO A 32 -10.62 44.69 15.94
C PRO A 32 -9.22 44.73 16.62
N PRO A 33 -8.16 45.14 15.91
CA PRO A 33 -6.81 44.70 16.21
C PRO A 33 -6.08 45.63 17.17
N GLU A 34 -5.45 45.07 18.21
CA GLU A 34 -4.26 45.68 18.81
C GLU A 34 -3.08 44.69 18.86
N LYS A 35 -1.94 45.26 18.51
CA LYS A 35 -0.62 44.72 18.18
C LYS A 35 -0.07 43.72 19.21
N TYR A 36 0.49 42.59 18.76
CA TYR A 36 1.84 42.05 19.04
C TYR A 36 2.06 40.74 18.23
N PRO A 37 3.31 40.34 17.88
CA PRO A 37 3.56 39.33 16.85
C PRO A 37 3.51 37.90 17.41
N MET A 38 2.67 37.03 16.82
CA MET A 38 2.63 35.60 17.12
C MET A 38 3.33 34.77 16.06
N ALA A 39 3.94 33.70 16.57
CA ALA A 39 4.42 32.51 15.90
C ALA A 39 3.47 32.02 14.80
N ALA A 40 4.04 31.67 13.65
CA ALA A 40 3.32 30.98 12.59
C ALA A 40 3.12 29.50 12.99
N SER A 41 1.97 29.20 13.58
CA SER A 41 1.39 27.85 13.58
C SER A 41 0.66 27.68 12.25
N THR A 42 1.31 27.07 11.27
CA THR A 42 0.68 26.78 9.98
C THR A 42 -0.28 25.61 10.15
N SER A 43 -1.58 25.89 10.23
CA SER A 43 -2.63 24.87 10.13
C SER A 43 -2.65 24.31 8.70
N VAL A 44 -2.14 23.09 8.54
CA VAL A 44 -2.19 22.36 7.28
C VAL A 44 -3.60 21.80 7.11
N HIS A 45 -4.36 22.36 6.17
CA HIS A 45 -5.63 21.80 5.73
C HIS A 45 -5.35 20.50 4.96
N LEU A 46 -5.65 19.35 5.57
CA LEU A 46 -5.67 18.06 4.89
C LEU A 46 -6.91 17.98 3.99
N PRO A 47 -6.79 17.59 2.70
CA PRO A 47 -7.95 17.37 1.85
C PRO A 47 -8.75 16.16 2.33
N PHE A 48 -9.93 16.41 2.89
CA PHE A 48 -10.88 15.37 3.29
C PHE A 48 -11.56 14.78 2.05
N GLN A 49 -10.95 13.75 1.46
CA GLN A 49 -11.57 12.90 0.44
C GLN A 49 -11.44 11.42 0.85
N MET A 50 -11.84 11.06 2.07
CA MET A 50 -11.84 9.66 2.52
C MET A 50 -12.96 8.78 1.91
N MET A 51 -13.86 9.35 1.11
CA MET A 51 -15.07 8.67 0.61
C MET A 51 -15.13 8.38 -0.90
N ASN A 52 -14.19 8.86 -1.71
CA ASN A 52 -14.16 8.54 -3.15
C ASN A 52 -13.28 7.32 -3.43
N THR A 53 -13.60 6.57 -4.49
CA THR A 53 -12.70 5.55 -5.03
C THR A 53 -11.33 6.18 -5.30
N ALA A 54 -10.25 5.58 -4.79
CA ALA A 54 -8.90 5.99 -5.11
C ALA A 54 -8.74 6.08 -6.63
N SER A 55 -8.24 7.21 -7.11
CA SER A 55 -7.98 7.40 -8.53
C SER A 55 -6.77 6.56 -8.96
N ILE A 56 -6.61 6.34 -10.27
CA ILE A 56 -5.43 5.65 -10.81
C ILE A 56 -4.14 6.40 -10.43
N PRO A 57 -4.04 7.75 -10.58
CA PRO A 57 -2.87 8.50 -10.11
C PRO A 57 -2.59 8.33 -8.61
N HIS A 58 -3.64 8.36 -7.78
CA HIS A 58 -3.51 8.17 -6.34
C HIS A 58 -2.98 6.79 -5.97
N THR A 59 -3.58 5.74 -6.54
CA THR A 59 -3.15 4.35 -6.32
C THR A 59 -1.66 4.20 -6.68
N LYS A 60 -1.28 4.76 -7.83
CA LYS A 60 0.11 4.72 -8.30
C LYS A 60 1.06 5.45 -7.36
N ALA A 61 0.76 6.69 -7.00
CA ALA A 61 1.60 7.49 -6.11
C ALA A 61 1.79 6.84 -4.73
N THR A 62 0.73 6.24 -4.18
CA THR A 62 0.80 5.49 -2.92
C THR A 62 1.72 4.27 -3.02
N PHE A 63 1.65 3.49 -4.10
CA PHE A 63 2.55 2.35 -4.29
C PHE A 63 3.98 2.74 -4.64
N MET A 64 4.21 3.87 -5.31
CA MET A 64 5.56 4.42 -5.48
C MET A 64 6.18 4.74 -4.11
N ALA A 65 5.45 5.42 -3.24
CA ALA A 65 5.91 5.74 -1.88
C ALA A 65 6.15 4.48 -1.01
N PHE A 66 5.33 3.44 -1.21
CA PHE A 66 5.48 2.14 -0.54
C PHE A 66 6.75 1.40 -1.01
N VAL A 67 6.98 1.34 -2.31
CA VAL A 67 8.15 0.65 -2.89
C VAL A 67 9.44 1.36 -2.49
N ASP A 68 9.45 2.69 -2.54
CA ASP A 68 10.61 3.53 -2.20
C ASP A 68 11.08 3.34 -0.76
N VAL A 69 10.15 3.08 0.17
CA VAL A 69 10.52 2.79 1.57
C VAL A 69 10.98 1.34 1.79
N MET A 70 10.47 0.38 1.03
CA MET A 70 10.82 -1.04 1.17
C MET A 70 12.18 -1.36 0.55
N ILE A 71 12.46 -0.77 -0.60
CA ILE A 71 13.75 -0.88 -1.28
C ILE A 71 14.18 0.56 -1.54
N PRO A 72 15.17 1.07 -0.80
CA PRO A 72 15.62 2.44 -0.94
C PRO A 72 15.89 2.80 -2.40
N SER A 73 15.50 4.01 -2.82
CA SER A 73 15.73 4.50 -4.19
C SER A 73 17.17 4.35 -4.69
N THR A 74 18.17 4.33 -3.79
CA THR A 74 19.57 4.04 -4.14
C THR A 74 19.80 2.66 -4.78
N LEU A 75 18.84 1.73 -4.63
CA LEU A 75 18.86 0.39 -5.19
C LEU A 75 17.97 0.25 -6.44
N GLY A 76 17.38 1.35 -6.93
CA GLY A 76 16.68 1.40 -8.22
C GLY A 76 15.25 0.83 -8.22
N ALA A 77 14.57 0.79 -7.08
CA ALA A 77 13.24 0.18 -6.96
C ALA A 77 12.18 0.82 -7.88
N LEU A 78 12.19 2.15 -7.96
CA LEU A 78 11.29 2.91 -8.85
C LEU A 78 11.72 2.79 -10.33
N ASP A 79 13.01 2.65 -10.62
CA ASP A 79 13.51 2.41 -11.99
C ASP A 79 13.04 1.05 -12.52
N LEU A 80 12.93 0.07 -11.63
CA LEU A 80 12.39 -1.27 -11.91
C LEU A 80 10.86 -1.31 -11.93
N ARG A 81 10.17 -0.18 -11.73
CA ARG A 81 8.70 -0.08 -11.78
C ARG A 81 7.98 -1.14 -10.94
N ILE A 82 8.50 -1.40 -9.74
CA ILE A 82 7.92 -2.37 -8.81
C ILE A 82 6.52 -1.92 -8.37
N ASP A 83 6.24 -0.62 -8.39
CA ASP A 83 4.90 -0.05 -8.20
C ASP A 83 3.89 -0.65 -9.19
N ASP A 84 4.23 -0.68 -10.48
CA ASP A 84 3.38 -1.28 -11.52
C ASP A 84 3.19 -2.79 -11.29
N TYR A 85 4.27 -3.48 -10.90
CA TYR A 85 4.23 -4.92 -10.63
C TYR A 85 3.26 -5.24 -9.48
N ILE A 86 3.34 -4.51 -8.37
CA ILE A 86 2.47 -4.72 -7.20
C ILE A 86 1.01 -4.41 -7.56
N ILE A 87 0.75 -3.28 -8.22
CA ILE A 87 -0.61 -2.91 -8.65
C ILE A 87 -1.18 -4.02 -9.53
N TRP A 88 -0.41 -4.47 -10.53
CA TRP A 88 -0.84 -5.54 -11.42
C TRP A 88 -1.09 -6.85 -10.65
N ALA A 89 -0.18 -7.24 -9.75
CA ALA A 89 -0.32 -8.47 -8.95
C ALA A 89 -1.57 -8.44 -8.05
N LEU A 90 -1.81 -7.33 -7.36
CA LEU A 90 -3.00 -7.14 -6.52
C LEU A 90 -4.29 -7.21 -7.32
N ASP A 91 -4.28 -6.76 -8.58
CA ASP A 91 -5.46 -6.73 -9.43
C ASP A 91 -5.70 -8.04 -10.20
N HIS A 92 -4.73 -8.96 -10.23
CA HIS A 92 -4.83 -10.18 -11.05
C HIS A 92 -4.67 -11.49 -10.26
N TYR A 93 -3.96 -11.48 -9.13
CA TYR A 93 -3.68 -12.70 -8.36
C TYR A 93 -4.50 -12.86 -7.09
N VAL A 94 -5.15 -11.80 -6.62
CA VAL A 94 -5.97 -11.88 -5.42
C VAL A 94 -7.37 -12.36 -5.79
N SER A 95 -7.68 -13.57 -5.33
CA SER A 95 -8.98 -14.20 -5.53
C SER A 95 -9.74 -14.19 -4.20
N ILE A 96 -10.96 -13.66 -4.20
CA ILE A 96 -11.84 -13.70 -3.04
C ILE A 96 -12.94 -14.73 -3.30
N GLN A 97 -13.11 -15.66 -2.36
CA GLN A 97 -14.20 -16.61 -2.39
C GLN A 97 -15.48 -15.90 -1.92
N GLY A 98 -16.44 -15.71 -2.84
CA GLY A 98 -17.80 -15.31 -2.51
C GLY A 98 -18.70 -16.50 -2.25
N GLU A 99 -19.96 -16.24 -1.94
CA GLU A 99 -20.96 -17.28 -1.63
C GLU A 99 -21.18 -18.29 -2.77
N TRP A 100 -20.95 -17.89 -4.02
CA TRP A 100 -21.30 -18.70 -5.21
C TRP A 100 -20.16 -18.86 -6.22
N ALA A 101 -19.04 -18.15 -6.06
CA ALA A 101 -17.89 -18.24 -6.97
C ALA A 101 -16.63 -17.62 -6.35
N VAL A 102 -15.46 -18.06 -6.82
CA VAL A 102 -14.19 -17.36 -6.62
C VAL A 102 -14.06 -16.28 -7.70
N LYS A 103 -13.91 -15.02 -7.30
CA LYS A 103 -13.73 -13.91 -8.23
C LYS A 103 -12.40 -13.22 -7.97
N THR A 104 -11.64 -12.94 -9.03
CA THR A 104 -10.47 -12.06 -8.96
C THR A 104 -10.93 -10.68 -8.50
N ALA A 105 -10.36 -10.21 -7.39
CA ALA A 105 -10.68 -8.94 -6.78
C ALA A 105 -9.61 -7.92 -7.16
N HIS A 106 -10.02 -6.86 -7.83
CA HIS A 106 -9.15 -5.72 -8.12
C HIS A 106 -8.99 -4.86 -6.86
N ILE A 107 -8.03 -5.23 -6.02
CA ILE A 107 -7.87 -4.65 -4.68
C ILE A 107 -6.78 -3.60 -4.58
N SER A 108 -6.05 -3.27 -5.67
CA SER A 108 -4.97 -2.28 -5.62
C SER A 108 -5.42 -0.92 -5.05
N SER A 109 -6.51 -0.38 -5.60
CA SER A 109 -7.12 0.89 -5.17
C SER A 109 -7.58 0.88 -3.70
N GLN A 110 -8.16 -0.23 -3.23
CA GLN A 110 -8.60 -0.35 -1.83
C GLN A 110 -7.42 -0.52 -0.89
N THR A 111 -6.36 -1.19 -1.34
CA THR A 111 -5.11 -1.36 -0.58
C THR A 111 -4.42 -0.01 -0.38
N ALA A 112 -4.38 0.83 -1.41
CA ALA A 112 -3.87 2.20 -1.30
C ALA A 112 -4.64 3.01 -0.24
N ARG A 113 -5.96 2.85 -0.16
CA ARG A 113 -6.79 3.49 0.87
C ARG A 113 -6.54 2.93 2.26
N VAL A 114 -6.32 1.62 2.41
CA VAL A 114 -5.94 1.02 3.70
C VAL A 114 -4.63 1.61 4.21
N LEU A 115 -3.64 1.79 3.33
CA LEU A 115 -2.38 2.46 3.67
C LEU A 115 -2.62 3.91 4.13
N ASP A 116 -3.47 4.66 3.41
CA ASP A 116 -3.83 6.04 3.79
C ASP A 116 -4.57 6.12 5.13
N ILE A 117 -5.48 5.19 5.42
CA ILE A 117 -6.19 5.15 6.71
C ILE A 117 -5.21 4.87 7.85
N SER A 118 -4.25 3.97 7.63
CA SER A 118 -3.21 3.70 8.62
C SER A 118 -2.31 4.93 8.85
N ALA A 119 -1.92 5.60 7.76
CA ALA A 119 -1.15 6.84 7.84
C ALA A 119 -1.93 7.94 8.57
N TYR A 120 -3.23 8.08 8.28
CA TYR A 120 -4.10 9.00 9.00
C TYR A 120 -4.16 8.68 10.50
N HIS A 121 -4.29 7.41 10.87
CA HIS A 121 -4.24 6.98 12.27
C HIS A 121 -2.92 7.38 12.94
N LEU A 122 -1.79 7.21 12.25
CA LEU A 122 -0.49 7.65 12.74
C LEU A 122 -0.44 9.18 12.93
N ILE A 123 -0.90 9.96 11.95
CA ILE A 123 -0.95 11.43 11.98
C ILE A 123 -1.76 11.92 13.18
N VAL A 124 -3.01 11.45 13.34
CA VAL A 124 -3.90 11.93 14.40
C VAL A 124 -3.47 11.47 15.80
N SER A 125 -2.71 10.36 15.89
CA SER A 125 -2.14 9.90 17.15
C SER A 125 -0.97 10.77 17.64
N GLY A 126 -0.47 11.70 16.82
CA GLY A 126 0.65 12.58 17.15
C GLY A 126 2.00 11.86 17.29
N LYS A 127 2.12 10.65 16.74
CA LYS A 127 3.33 9.80 16.85
C LYS A 127 4.29 9.91 15.66
N MET A 128 4.00 10.78 14.69
CA MET A 128 4.88 11.03 13.55
C MET A 128 6.24 11.58 14.02
N LYS A 129 7.29 11.16 13.34
CA LYS A 129 8.66 11.63 13.59
C LYS A 129 9.06 12.74 12.63
N GLY A 130 8.58 12.69 11.38
CA GLY A 130 8.94 13.61 10.32
C GLY A 130 7.79 14.56 9.92
N PRO A 131 8.12 15.63 9.17
CA PRO A 131 7.10 16.48 8.56
C PRO A 131 6.41 15.74 7.41
N LEU A 132 5.18 16.16 7.11
CA LEU A 132 4.48 15.72 5.91
C LEU A 132 5.08 16.38 4.66
N ASP A 133 5.28 15.61 3.60
CA ASP A 133 5.75 16.06 2.31
C ASP A 133 4.79 15.64 1.18
N PHE A 134 3.95 16.57 0.75
CA PHE A 134 3.03 16.39 -0.37
C PHE A 134 3.68 16.68 -1.73
N SER A 135 4.95 17.08 -1.78
CA SER A 135 5.60 17.47 -3.03
C SER A 135 6.25 16.30 -3.78
N THR A 136 6.78 15.29 -3.06
CA THR A 136 7.43 14.13 -3.68
C THR A 136 6.44 13.25 -4.45
N TYR A 137 5.25 13.02 -3.90
CA TYR A 137 4.19 12.21 -4.51
C TYR A 137 2.86 12.98 -4.51
N PRO A 138 2.69 13.98 -5.39
CA PRO A 138 1.62 14.97 -5.30
C PRO A 138 0.21 14.41 -5.54
N ASP A 139 0.10 13.31 -6.29
CA ASP A 139 -1.18 12.62 -6.50
C ASP A 139 -1.53 11.65 -5.36
N GLY A 140 -0.60 11.44 -4.42
CA GLY A 140 -0.74 10.48 -3.32
C GLY A 140 -1.62 10.98 -2.17
N GLY A 141 -1.94 10.06 -1.27
CA GLY A 141 -2.67 10.36 -0.04
C GLY A 141 -1.76 10.59 1.17
N PRO A 142 -2.36 10.61 2.38
CA PRO A 142 -1.63 10.73 3.64
C PRO A 142 -0.43 9.77 3.76
N PHE A 143 -0.55 8.53 3.27
CA PHE A 143 0.56 7.57 3.33
C PHE A 143 1.76 8.01 2.51
N ALA A 144 1.52 8.47 1.28
CA ALA A 144 2.59 8.92 0.39
C ALA A 144 3.30 10.17 0.94
N ALA A 145 2.56 11.01 1.67
CA ALA A 145 3.07 12.23 2.29
C ALA A 145 3.89 11.99 3.57
N LEU A 146 3.82 10.80 4.19
CA LEU A 146 4.64 10.49 5.36
C LEU A 146 6.13 10.46 5.00
N PHE A 147 6.98 10.82 5.97
CA PHE A 147 8.42 10.59 5.90
C PHE A 147 8.73 9.08 5.88
N PRO A 148 9.83 8.60 5.28
CA PRO A 148 10.10 7.15 5.13
C PRO A 148 9.91 6.32 6.40
N ASP A 149 10.48 6.74 7.54
CA ASP A 149 10.32 6.01 8.81
C ASP A 149 8.86 5.95 9.29
N ASP A 150 8.08 6.99 9.03
CA ASP A 150 6.66 7.03 9.39
C ASP A 150 5.81 6.17 8.44
N ARG A 151 6.21 5.99 7.18
CA ARG A 151 5.56 5.02 6.26
C ARG A 151 5.72 3.60 6.78
N LEU A 152 6.92 3.22 7.25
CA LEU A 152 7.15 1.91 7.88
C LEU A 152 6.31 1.76 9.14
N GLU A 153 6.20 2.80 9.95
CA GLU A 153 5.35 2.78 11.15
C GLU A 153 3.87 2.61 10.79
N ALA A 154 3.38 3.29 9.76
CA ALA A 154 2.00 3.10 9.27
C ALA A 154 1.77 1.67 8.75
N ILE A 155 2.75 1.04 8.10
CA ILE A 155 2.67 -0.38 7.71
C ILE A 155 2.61 -1.26 8.96
N ARG A 156 3.47 -0.99 9.96
CA ARG A 156 3.52 -1.72 11.23
C ARG A 156 2.19 -1.66 12.00
N LEU A 157 1.46 -0.55 11.93
CA LEU A 157 0.12 -0.44 12.51
C LEU A 157 -0.86 -1.44 11.86
N LEU A 158 -0.80 -1.64 10.54
CA LEU A 158 -1.63 -2.62 9.84
C LEU A 158 -1.25 -4.05 10.17
N GLU A 159 0.05 -4.36 10.21
CA GLU A 159 0.56 -5.70 10.57
C GLU A 159 0.10 -6.15 11.95
N ASN A 160 0.13 -5.22 12.91
CA ASN A 160 -0.25 -5.46 14.29
C ASN A 160 -1.75 -5.24 14.55
N LEU A 161 -2.55 -4.99 13.51
CA LEU A 161 -3.99 -4.72 13.60
C LEU A 161 -4.32 -3.58 14.58
N GLN A 162 -3.45 -2.56 14.65
CA GLN A 162 -3.58 -1.37 15.48
C GLN A 162 -4.30 -0.24 14.75
N VAL A 163 -5.20 -0.59 13.83
CA VAL A 163 -6.11 0.33 13.15
C VAL A 163 -7.54 -0.13 13.40
N ASP A 164 -8.48 0.81 13.42
CA ASP A 164 -9.89 0.47 13.49
C ASP A 164 -10.31 -0.26 12.19
N LEU A 165 -10.84 -1.48 12.34
CA LEU A 165 -11.21 -2.33 11.20
C LEU A 165 -12.55 -1.93 10.58
N GLU A 166 -13.40 -1.19 11.30
CA GLU A 166 -14.72 -0.78 10.82
C GLU A 166 -14.62 0.32 9.77
N VAL A 167 -13.62 1.20 9.90
CA VAL A 167 -13.37 2.32 8.99
C VAL A 167 -12.71 1.90 7.68
N LEU A 168 -12.14 0.70 7.61
CA LEU A 168 -11.47 0.21 6.41
C LEU A 168 -12.47 0.02 5.25
N PRO A 169 -12.02 0.19 4.00
CA PRO A 169 -12.86 -0.09 2.84
C PRO A 169 -13.12 -1.59 2.69
N GLY A 170 -14.24 -1.96 2.07
CA GLY A 170 -14.39 -3.33 1.57
C GLY A 170 -13.29 -3.63 0.51
N PRO A 171 -12.73 -4.84 0.45
CA PRO A 171 -13.07 -6.06 1.22
C PRO A 171 -12.38 -6.18 2.60
N TYR A 172 -11.62 -5.18 3.04
CA TYR A 172 -10.84 -5.22 4.29
C TYR A 172 -11.65 -4.95 5.56
N ARG A 173 -12.79 -4.27 5.43
CA ARG A 173 -13.66 -3.94 6.57
C ARG A 173 -13.93 -5.18 7.42
N ASN A 174 -13.59 -5.09 8.70
CA ASN A 174 -13.74 -6.18 9.68
C ASN A 174 -13.12 -7.51 9.27
N ASN A 175 -12.09 -7.47 8.41
CA ASN A 175 -11.41 -8.66 7.90
C ASN A 175 -9.91 -8.61 8.22
N ALA A 176 -9.58 -8.84 9.49
CA ALA A 176 -8.21 -8.87 10.01
C ALA A 176 -7.30 -9.85 9.23
N GLY A 177 -7.82 -11.03 8.91
CA GLY A 177 -7.06 -12.04 8.16
C GLY A 177 -6.68 -11.57 6.76
N LEU A 178 -7.59 -10.91 6.04
CA LEU A 178 -7.27 -10.35 4.73
C LEU A 178 -6.22 -9.24 4.82
N ILE A 179 -6.30 -8.38 5.83
CA ILE A 179 -5.31 -7.31 6.05
C ILE A 179 -3.92 -7.91 6.27
N GLN A 180 -3.79 -8.86 7.20
CA GLN A 180 -2.50 -9.51 7.48
C GLN A 180 -1.95 -10.24 6.25
N ASN A 181 -2.80 -10.95 5.52
CA ASN A 181 -2.41 -11.65 4.30
C ASN A 181 -1.92 -10.68 3.23
N VAL A 182 -2.65 -9.59 2.97
CA VAL A 182 -2.27 -8.60 1.95
C VAL A 182 -1.01 -7.86 2.37
N VAL A 183 -0.90 -7.38 3.61
CA VAL A 183 0.31 -6.68 4.06
C VAL A 183 1.54 -7.59 3.98
N THR A 184 1.41 -8.87 4.35
CA THR A 184 2.48 -9.86 4.17
C THR A 184 2.81 -10.07 2.70
N ALA A 185 1.79 -10.19 1.84
CA ALA A 185 1.96 -10.35 0.41
C ALA A 185 2.63 -9.13 -0.23
N LEU A 186 2.34 -7.90 0.22
CA LEU A 186 2.98 -6.69 -0.28
C LEU A 186 4.50 -6.72 -0.08
N HIS A 187 4.97 -7.10 1.11
CA HIS A 187 6.40 -7.27 1.38
C HIS A 187 7.04 -8.30 0.44
N GLN A 188 6.38 -9.45 0.25
CA GLN A 188 6.87 -10.51 -0.63
C GLN A 188 6.87 -10.06 -2.09
N MET A 189 5.82 -9.39 -2.55
CA MET A 189 5.70 -8.89 -3.92
C MET A 189 6.77 -7.85 -4.24
N VAL A 190 7.14 -6.97 -3.31
CA VAL A 190 8.28 -6.06 -3.51
C VAL A 190 9.55 -6.85 -3.82
N MET A 191 9.84 -7.88 -3.02
CA MET A 191 11.03 -8.70 -3.19
C MET A 191 10.98 -9.54 -4.48
N PHE A 192 9.82 -10.10 -4.80
CA PHE A 192 9.63 -10.84 -6.06
C PHE A 192 9.78 -9.93 -7.27
N GLY A 193 9.19 -8.73 -7.25
CA GLY A 193 9.34 -7.75 -8.32
C GLY A 193 10.80 -7.32 -8.50
N TYR A 194 11.51 -7.05 -7.40
CA TYR A 194 12.91 -6.65 -7.43
C TYR A 194 13.83 -7.73 -8.01
N TYR A 195 13.76 -8.95 -7.49
CA TYR A 195 14.69 -10.02 -7.90
C TYR A 195 14.29 -10.73 -9.19
N SER A 196 13.03 -10.67 -9.61
CA SER A 196 12.60 -11.26 -10.89
C SER A 196 13.04 -10.46 -12.10
N GLU A 197 13.46 -9.19 -11.92
CA GLU A 197 13.73 -8.28 -13.03
C GLU A 197 12.53 -8.18 -13.98
N TRP A 198 11.31 -8.24 -13.43
CA TRP A 198 10.06 -8.30 -14.20
C TRP A 198 9.94 -7.17 -15.23
N PHE A 199 10.39 -5.96 -14.88
CA PHE A 199 10.38 -4.83 -15.80
C PHE A 199 11.41 -4.94 -16.93
N SER A 200 12.47 -5.71 -16.73
CA SER A 200 13.50 -5.97 -17.74
C SER A 200 13.03 -6.91 -18.85
N LEU A 201 11.93 -7.65 -18.63
CA LEU A 201 11.24 -8.44 -19.65
C LEU A 201 10.49 -7.59 -20.70
N GLY A 202 10.37 -6.28 -20.49
CA GLY A 202 9.80 -5.36 -21.46
C GLY A 202 8.38 -5.74 -21.88
N SER A 203 8.12 -5.90 -23.18
CA SER A 203 6.82 -6.25 -23.71
C SER A 203 6.40 -7.69 -23.38
N THR A 204 7.37 -8.60 -23.16
CA THR A 204 7.12 -10.02 -22.87
C THR A 204 6.79 -10.33 -21.41
N ARG A 205 6.81 -9.33 -20.52
CA ARG A 205 6.61 -9.52 -19.06
C ARG A 205 5.27 -10.15 -18.66
N LEU A 206 4.27 -10.08 -19.54
CA LEU A 206 2.94 -10.66 -19.38
C LEU A 206 2.70 -11.88 -20.30
N ALA A 207 3.69 -12.27 -21.10
CA ALA A 207 3.59 -13.43 -21.97
C ALA A 207 3.70 -14.74 -21.15
N TYR A 208 3.47 -15.88 -21.81
CA TYR A 208 3.75 -17.16 -21.21
C TYR A 208 5.26 -17.32 -20.92
N PRO A 209 5.65 -18.10 -19.90
CA PRO A 209 7.05 -18.23 -19.49
C PRO A 209 8.02 -18.62 -20.63
N GLU A 210 7.58 -19.43 -21.59
CA GLU A 210 8.36 -19.83 -22.78
C GLU A 210 8.70 -18.65 -23.71
N ASP A 211 7.93 -17.57 -23.64
CA ASP A 211 8.05 -16.39 -24.49
C ASP A 211 8.74 -15.21 -23.79
N HIS A 212 9.13 -15.37 -22.52
CA HIS A 212 9.84 -14.33 -21.78
C HIS A 212 11.21 -14.05 -22.40
N ARG A 213 11.49 -12.78 -22.67
CA ARG A 213 12.77 -12.31 -23.21
C ARG A 213 13.19 -11.05 -22.45
N TYR A 214 14.47 -10.96 -22.09
CA TYR A 214 15.03 -9.72 -21.58
C TYR A 214 15.16 -8.71 -22.73
N GLU A 215 14.28 -7.73 -22.76
CA GLU A 215 14.30 -6.63 -23.74
C GLU A 215 15.07 -5.40 -23.22
N ARG A 216 15.38 -5.38 -21.93
CA ARG A 216 16.18 -4.35 -21.27
C ARG A 216 17.30 -5.00 -20.48
N GLN A 217 18.37 -4.23 -20.27
CA GLN A 217 19.48 -4.69 -19.44
C GLN A 217 19.02 -4.82 -17.98
N PRO A 218 19.14 -6.00 -17.35
CA PRO A 218 18.74 -6.18 -15.96
C PRO A 218 19.59 -5.31 -15.01
N LEU A 219 18.92 -4.49 -14.20
CA LEU A 219 19.55 -3.46 -13.38
C LEU A 219 20.36 -4.07 -12.23
N VAL A 220 19.80 -5.06 -11.55
CA VAL A 220 20.41 -5.80 -10.45
C VAL A 220 21.58 -6.63 -10.95
N TRP A 221 21.49 -7.21 -12.15
CA TRP A 221 22.62 -7.97 -12.70
C TRP A 221 23.81 -7.04 -12.97
N LYS A 222 23.53 -5.88 -13.56
CA LYS A 222 24.56 -4.88 -13.84
C LYS A 222 25.21 -4.35 -12.57
N SER A 223 24.43 -4.09 -11.50
CA SER A 223 24.98 -3.58 -10.24
C SER A 223 25.84 -4.60 -9.51
N LEU A 224 25.57 -5.89 -9.71
CA LEU A 224 26.33 -7.00 -9.11
C LEU A 224 27.48 -7.52 -10.00
N ASP A 225 27.71 -6.92 -11.18
CA ASP A 225 28.60 -7.47 -12.22
C ASP A 225 28.29 -8.95 -12.53
N TYR A 226 27.01 -9.32 -12.45
CA TYR A 226 26.54 -10.67 -12.70
C TYR A 226 26.42 -10.87 -14.22
N PRO A 227 27.14 -11.85 -14.82
CA PRO A 227 27.15 -12.07 -16.26
C PRO A 227 25.84 -12.65 -16.81
N GLY A 228 24.84 -12.87 -15.95
CA GLY A 228 23.60 -13.54 -16.27
C GLY A 228 23.67 -15.06 -16.09
N PRO A 229 22.55 -15.77 -16.33
CA PRO A 229 22.47 -17.22 -16.21
C PRO A 229 23.53 -17.91 -17.09
N SER A 230 24.47 -18.60 -16.45
CA SER A 230 25.41 -19.44 -17.18
C SER A 230 24.68 -20.66 -17.78
N LEU A 231 25.16 -21.16 -18.92
CA LEU A 231 24.68 -22.42 -19.52
C LEU A 231 25.20 -23.63 -18.70
N GLY A 232 24.97 -23.66 -17.39
CA GLY A 232 25.50 -24.69 -16.48
C GLY A 232 25.16 -26.12 -16.91
N TYR A 233 24.05 -26.33 -17.63
CA TYR A 233 23.70 -27.63 -18.19
C TYR A 233 24.69 -28.14 -19.26
N LYS A 234 25.49 -27.27 -19.88
CA LYS A 234 26.59 -27.69 -20.78
C LYS A 234 27.83 -28.12 -19.99
N ALA A 235 28.05 -27.60 -18.78
CA ALA A 235 29.24 -27.88 -17.99
C ALA A 235 29.20 -29.24 -17.27
N LEU A 236 28.01 -29.78 -16.98
CA LEU A 236 27.84 -31.01 -16.17
C LEU A 236 27.20 -32.20 -16.92
N ARG A 237 26.97 -32.10 -18.24
CA ARG A 237 26.37 -33.19 -19.05
C ARG A 237 27.32 -34.30 -19.49
N GLY A 238 28.53 -34.39 -18.95
CA GLY A 238 29.46 -35.43 -19.37
C GLY A 238 30.64 -35.60 -18.45
N PHE A 239 30.45 -36.29 -17.33
CA PHE A 239 31.52 -37.19 -16.93
C PHE A 239 31.51 -38.36 -17.92
N LEU A 240 32.59 -38.52 -18.67
CA LEU A 240 32.83 -39.73 -19.45
C LEU A 240 33.00 -40.89 -18.45
N PHE A 241 31.97 -41.69 -18.27
CA PHE A 241 32.08 -42.96 -17.56
C PHE A 241 32.44 -44.05 -18.57
N GLU A 242 33.61 -44.67 -18.43
CA GLU A 242 34.04 -45.74 -19.34
C GLU A 242 33.30 -47.07 -19.08
N LYS A 243 32.83 -47.31 -17.85
CA LYS A 243 32.06 -48.52 -17.51
C LYS A 243 31.29 -48.33 -16.21
N PHE A 244 30.03 -48.78 -16.20
CA PHE A 244 29.28 -49.01 -14.96
C PHE A 244 29.56 -50.44 -14.50
N SER A 245 29.96 -50.62 -13.24
CA SER A 245 29.98 -51.93 -12.59
C SER A 245 28.80 -52.01 -11.62
N GLU A 246 27.82 -52.85 -11.93
CA GLU A 246 26.88 -53.32 -10.92
C GLU A 246 27.57 -54.45 -10.16
N GLU A 247 27.80 -54.24 -8.86
CA GLU A 247 28.14 -55.35 -7.96
C GLU A 247 26.87 -56.16 -7.74
N GLU A 248 26.72 -57.29 -8.45
CA GLU A 248 25.74 -58.32 -8.09
C GLU A 248 26.05 -58.81 -6.67
N LYS A 249 25.13 -58.57 -5.75
CA LYS A 249 25.11 -59.15 -4.40
C LYS A 249 24.32 -60.43 -4.36
#